data_AF-A0A542FXC8-F1
#
_entry.id   AF-A0A542FXC8-F1
#
_cell.length_a   1.000
_cell.length_b   1.000
_cell.length_c   1.000
_cell.angle_alpha   90.00
_cell.angle_beta   90.00
_cell.angle_gamma   90.00
#
_symmetry.space_group_name_H-M   'P 1'
#
loop_
_entity.id
_entity.type
_entity.pdbx_description
1 polymer ?
#
loop_
_entity_poly.entity_id
_entity_poly.type
_entity_poly.pdbx_seq_one_letter_code
_entity_poly.pdbx_strand_id
1 'polypeptide(L)'
;MTGRPSGPFRVGDRVQLTGPKGRLHTITLREDGELHTHHGVLAHTALIGQPDGSVVANSGGHEYLALRPLLRDFVMSMPRGAAIVYPKDAAQILAEADVFPGAVVVEAGVGSGALSLWLLRAIGPSGRLISFERRPEFAEVARANVDTYAGESPSNWEIVVGDLGDALPTAVEPGSVDRVVLDMLAPWECIDVVADALTPGGVVLCYVATATQLSRVAEYIRHTGLFTEPDANETMVRGWHVEGLAVRPDHRMIAHTGFLLWARRLAPGAVPPEVKRRASKSSYGDEDVELWTPGAVGDRQITDKNLRKRVREAQKAADGARIAAADRAADDPVS
;
A
#
# COMPACT_ATOMS: atom_id res chain seq x y z
N MET A 1 -8.30 9.37 -10.99
CA MET A 1 -7.21 10.36 -11.17
C MET A 1 -7.17 10.80 -12.62
N THR A 2 -7.59 12.01 -12.93
CA THR A 2 -7.35 12.61 -14.25
C THR A 2 -5.83 12.78 -14.49
N GLY A 3 -5.43 12.91 -15.76
CA GLY A 3 -4.08 12.65 -16.24
C GLY A 3 -2.95 13.37 -15.48
N ARG A 4 -1.85 12.64 -15.26
CA ARG A 4 -0.64 13.13 -14.60
C ARG A 4 -0.15 14.44 -15.25
N PRO A 5 0.26 15.46 -14.49
CA PRO A 5 0.86 16.67 -15.04
C PRO A 5 2.01 16.32 -15.97
N SER A 6 1.97 16.83 -17.19
CA SER A 6 2.93 16.53 -18.26
C SER A 6 3.25 17.78 -19.08
N GLY A 7 4.35 17.71 -19.82
CA GLY A 7 4.88 18.83 -20.59
C GLY A 7 5.71 19.80 -19.74
N PRO A 8 5.91 21.04 -20.21
CA PRO A 8 6.67 22.05 -19.49
C PRO A 8 6.10 22.35 -18.10
N PHE A 9 6.94 22.78 -17.17
CA PHE A 9 6.51 23.20 -15.84
C PHE A 9 5.57 24.40 -15.89
N ARG A 10 4.54 24.38 -15.05
CA ARG A 10 3.54 25.45 -14.93
C ARG A 10 3.41 25.93 -13.49
N VAL A 11 2.83 27.11 -13.32
CA VAL A 11 2.40 27.58 -12.00
C VAL A 11 1.49 26.53 -11.36
N GLY A 12 1.71 26.24 -10.08
CA GLY A 12 1.02 25.19 -9.33
C GLY A 12 1.69 23.81 -9.39
N ASP A 13 2.59 23.54 -10.35
CA ASP A 13 3.29 22.26 -10.39
C ASP A 13 4.15 22.06 -9.14
N ARG A 14 4.09 20.85 -8.56
CA ARG A 14 5.06 20.39 -7.57
C ARG A 14 6.35 19.97 -8.28
N VAL A 15 7.47 20.50 -7.82
CA VAL A 15 8.80 20.22 -8.38
C VAL A 15 9.74 19.78 -7.26
N GLN A 16 10.42 18.67 -7.50
CA GLN A 16 11.54 18.20 -6.69
C GLN A 16 12.85 18.68 -7.31
N LEU A 17 13.62 19.41 -6.52
CA LEU A 17 14.89 20.01 -6.89
C LEU A 17 16.03 19.25 -6.22
N THR A 18 17.01 18.83 -7.01
CA THR A 18 18.25 18.20 -6.53
C THR A 18 19.41 19.15 -6.80
N GLY A 19 19.99 19.71 -5.74
CA GLY A 19 21.15 20.59 -5.84
C GLY A 19 22.50 19.86 -5.81
N PRO A 20 23.64 20.58 -5.76
CA PRO A 20 24.98 20.00 -5.90
C PRO A 20 25.38 18.99 -4.82
N LYS A 21 24.75 19.08 -3.63
CA LYS A 21 24.97 18.14 -2.52
C LYS A 21 23.99 16.96 -2.51
N GLY A 22 23.20 16.79 -3.56
CA GLY A 22 22.17 15.74 -3.65
C GLY A 22 20.98 15.94 -2.70
N ARG A 23 20.88 17.09 -2.01
CA ARG A 23 19.76 17.38 -1.11
C ARG A 23 18.51 17.67 -1.93
N LEU A 24 17.44 16.94 -1.61
CA LEU A 24 16.13 17.12 -2.22
C LEU A 24 15.37 18.27 -1.55
N HIS A 25 14.83 19.16 -2.37
CA HIS A 25 13.88 20.20 -1.97
C HIS A 25 12.59 20.01 -2.77
N THR A 26 11.43 20.04 -2.11
CA THR A 26 10.14 19.97 -2.82
C THR A 26 9.44 21.32 -2.69
N ILE A 27 9.10 21.93 -3.81
CA ILE A 27 8.44 23.22 -3.89
C ILE A 27 7.17 23.14 -4.74
N THR A 28 6.28 24.11 -4.57
CA THR A 28 5.15 24.35 -5.48
C THR A 28 5.44 25.63 -6.26
N LEU A 29 5.41 25.56 -7.60
CA LEU A 29 5.70 26.72 -8.45
C LEU A 29 4.63 27.80 -8.29
N ARG A 30 5.09 29.05 -8.28
CA ARG A 30 4.30 30.28 -8.10
C ARG A 30 4.93 31.34 -9.00
N GLU A 31 4.15 32.27 -9.53
CA GLU A 31 4.65 33.31 -10.46
C GLU A 31 5.82 34.09 -9.86
N ASP A 32 5.69 34.56 -8.63
CA ASP A 32 6.74 35.29 -7.90
C ASP A 32 7.40 34.44 -6.80
N GLY A 33 7.39 33.12 -6.95
CA GLY A 33 7.92 32.22 -5.93
C GLY A 33 9.45 32.14 -5.96
N GLU A 34 10.05 31.94 -4.78
CA GLU A 34 11.49 31.77 -4.62
C GLU A 34 11.79 30.61 -3.65
N LEU A 35 12.79 29.80 -4.01
CA LEU A 35 13.42 28.85 -3.08
C LEU A 35 14.69 29.46 -2.51
N HIS A 36 14.69 29.74 -1.21
CA HIS A 36 15.88 30.19 -0.49
C HIS A 36 16.70 29.01 0.01
N THR A 37 17.99 29.03 -0.30
CA THR A 37 18.96 28.07 0.23
C THR A 37 20.15 28.82 0.81
N HIS A 38 21.00 28.13 1.58
CA HIS A 38 22.26 28.69 2.08
C HIS A 38 23.25 29.08 0.97
N HIS A 39 22.95 28.74 -0.29
CA HIS A 39 23.81 28.92 -1.45
C HIS A 39 23.23 29.89 -2.49
N GLY A 40 22.18 30.63 -2.13
CA GLY A 40 21.50 31.57 -3.02
C GLY A 40 20.02 31.23 -3.19
N VAL A 41 19.40 32.00 -4.09
CA VAL A 41 17.95 32.01 -4.32
C VAL A 41 17.66 31.47 -5.72
N LEU A 42 16.73 30.53 -5.82
CA LEU A 42 16.23 30.03 -7.10
C LEU A 42 14.83 30.58 -7.34
N ALA A 43 14.69 31.48 -8.31
CA ALA A 43 13.41 32.02 -8.72
C ALA A 43 12.59 30.96 -9.48
N HIS A 44 11.30 30.83 -9.16
CA HIS A 44 10.40 29.87 -9.80
C HIS A 44 10.19 30.18 -11.28
N THR A 45 10.29 31.45 -11.68
CA THR A 45 10.23 31.89 -13.08
C THR A 45 11.30 31.25 -13.96
N ALA A 46 12.45 30.87 -13.40
CA ALA A 46 13.49 30.14 -14.13
C ALA A 46 13.07 28.70 -14.48
N LEU A 47 12.11 28.13 -13.74
CA LEU A 47 11.58 26.77 -13.95
C LEU A 47 10.33 26.77 -14.83
N ILE A 48 9.44 27.76 -14.66
CA ILE A 48 8.18 27.83 -15.40
C ILE A 48 8.46 27.88 -16.92
N GLY A 49 7.77 27.03 -17.68
CA GLY A 49 7.96 26.87 -19.12
C GLY A 49 9.13 25.96 -19.52
N GLN A 50 9.97 25.52 -18.58
CA GLN A 50 11.03 24.55 -18.87
C GLN A 50 10.49 23.12 -18.93
N PRO A 51 11.08 22.24 -19.76
CA PRO A 51 10.77 20.81 -19.74
C PRO A 51 11.05 20.15 -18.38
N ASP A 52 10.35 19.05 -18.09
CA ASP A 52 10.67 18.18 -16.96
C ASP A 52 12.08 17.60 -17.11
N GLY A 53 12.86 17.54 -16.02
CA GLY A 53 14.26 17.14 -16.04
C GLY A 53 15.24 18.25 -16.43
N SER A 54 14.80 19.50 -16.49
CA SER A 54 15.70 20.64 -16.77
C SER A 54 16.64 20.95 -15.61
N VAL A 55 17.81 21.50 -15.94
CA VAL A 55 18.78 22.01 -14.97
C VAL A 55 18.79 23.53 -15.04
N VAL A 56 18.63 24.18 -13.88
CA VAL A 56 18.63 25.64 -13.76
C VAL A 56 19.63 26.10 -12.71
N ALA A 57 20.28 27.24 -12.95
CA ALA A 57 21.19 27.84 -11.98
C ALA A 57 20.43 28.79 -11.05
N ASN A 58 20.80 28.80 -9.76
CA ASN A 58 20.33 29.80 -8.81
C ASN A 58 21.13 31.12 -8.93
N SER A 59 20.81 32.13 -8.11
CA SER A 59 21.52 33.42 -8.11
C SER A 59 23.02 33.34 -7.75
N GLY A 60 23.46 32.25 -7.12
CA GLY A 60 24.87 31.96 -6.82
C GLY A 60 25.57 31.12 -7.89
N GLY A 61 24.91 30.81 -9.01
CA GLY A 61 25.48 29.99 -10.09
C GLY A 61 25.47 28.47 -9.81
N HIS A 62 24.82 28.02 -8.74
CA HIS A 62 24.70 26.59 -8.45
C HIS A 62 23.54 25.95 -9.20
N GLU A 63 23.81 24.81 -9.83
CA GLU A 63 22.84 24.07 -10.63
C GLU A 63 21.88 23.24 -9.78
N TYR A 64 20.62 23.19 -10.21
CA TYR A 64 19.56 22.39 -9.64
C TYR A 64 18.84 21.61 -10.75
N LEU A 65 18.80 20.29 -10.61
CA LEU A 65 17.96 19.42 -11.44
C LEU A 65 16.52 19.50 -10.94
N ALA A 66 15.59 19.86 -11.83
CA ALA A 66 14.16 19.94 -11.56
C ALA A 66 13.42 18.74 -12.16
N LEU A 67 12.73 17.99 -11.30
CA LEU A 67 11.91 16.85 -11.70
C LEU A 67 10.52 16.94 -11.06
N ARG A 68 9.47 16.52 -11.77
CA ARG A 68 8.19 16.25 -11.11
C ARG A 68 8.33 15.07 -10.14
N PRO A 69 7.87 15.18 -8.89
CA PRO A 69 7.97 14.09 -7.94
C PRO A 69 7.18 12.86 -8.43
N LEU A 70 7.77 11.67 -8.30
CA LEU A 70 7.02 10.43 -8.40
C LEU A 70 6.10 10.30 -7.17
N LEU A 71 5.14 9.37 -7.20
CA LEU A 71 4.26 9.15 -6.04
C LEU A 71 5.06 8.80 -4.77
N ARG A 72 6.08 7.95 -4.90
CA ARG A 72 6.96 7.62 -3.77
C ARG A 72 7.62 8.88 -3.18
N ASP A 73 8.02 9.82 -4.04
CA ASP A 73 8.73 11.03 -3.62
C ASP A 73 7.75 11.98 -2.92
N PHE A 74 6.55 12.13 -3.49
CA PHE A 74 5.46 12.89 -2.90
C PHE A 74 5.08 12.37 -1.51
N VAL A 75 4.84 11.06 -1.38
CA VAL A 75 4.43 10.42 -0.12
C VAL A 75 5.51 10.63 0.95
N MET A 76 6.79 10.56 0.58
CA MET A 76 7.87 10.77 1.52
C MET A 76 8.03 12.23 1.96
N SER A 77 7.54 13.20 1.19
CA SER A 77 7.72 14.64 1.47
C SER A 77 6.42 15.40 1.78
N MET A 78 5.27 14.75 1.77
CA MET A 78 3.98 15.39 2.06
C MET A 78 3.85 15.75 3.55
N PRO A 79 3.04 16.77 3.90
CA PRO A 79 2.66 17.04 5.28
C PRO A 79 2.03 15.81 5.93
N ARG A 80 2.38 15.55 7.19
CA ARG A 80 1.94 14.36 7.93
C ARG A 80 1.21 14.75 9.21
N GLY A 81 0.00 14.24 9.38
CA GLY A 81 -0.71 14.24 10.66
C GLY A 81 -0.43 12.98 11.49
N ALA A 82 -0.05 11.89 10.82
CA ALA A 82 0.20 10.57 11.41
C ALA A 82 1.39 9.88 10.74
N ALA A 83 1.82 8.74 11.30
CA ALA A 83 2.73 7.84 10.62
C ALA A 83 2.11 7.40 9.27
N ILE A 84 2.95 7.19 8.27
CA ILE A 84 2.52 6.78 6.93
C ILE A 84 2.92 5.34 6.68
N VAL A 85 2.12 4.64 5.87
CA VAL A 85 2.58 3.43 5.19
C VAL A 85 3.70 3.79 4.22
N TYR A 86 4.87 3.15 4.39
CA TYR A 86 6.03 3.41 3.55
C TYR A 86 5.82 2.84 2.14
N PRO A 87 6.45 3.40 1.09
CA PRO A 87 6.27 2.91 -0.28
C PRO A 87 6.54 1.41 -0.47
N LYS A 88 7.48 0.83 0.29
CA LYS A 88 7.76 -0.62 0.24
C LYS A 88 6.55 -1.44 0.69
N ASP A 89 5.86 -0.98 1.74
CA ASP A 89 4.73 -1.67 2.34
C ASP A 89 3.48 -1.43 1.52
N ALA A 90 3.27 -0.21 1.00
CA ALA A 90 2.18 0.09 0.07
C ALA A 90 2.25 -0.80 -1.19
N ALA A 91 3.45 -1.03 -1.73
CA ALA A 91 3.62 -1.92 -2.87
C ALA A 91 3.28 -3.39 -2.54
N GLN A 92 3.66 -3.87 -1.35
CA GLN A 92 3.28 -5.21 -0.89
C GLN A 92 1.79 -5.31 -0.60
N ILE A 93 1.17 -4.28 0.00
CA ILE A 93 -0.28 -4.21 0.22
C ILE A 93 -1.03 -4.37 -1.10
N LEU A 94 -0.65 -3.60 -2.13
CA LEU A 94 -1.29 -3.71 -3.45
C LEU A 94 -1.15 -5.12 -4.05
N ALA A 95 -0.02 -5.79 -3.83
CA ALA A 95 0.26 -7.11 -4.36
C ALA A 95 -0.48 -8.22 -3.59
N GLU A 96 -0.35 -8.26 -2.26
CA GLU A 96 -0.90 -9.32 -1.42
C GLU A 96 -2.41 -9.17 -1.24
N ALA A 97 -2.92 -7.94 -1.20
CA ALA A 97 -4.36 -7.71 -1.31
C ALA A 97 -4.87 -7.83 -2.75
N ASP A 98 -4.02 -8.03 -3.76
CA ASP A 98 -4.45 -8.13 -5.16
C ASP A 98 -5.42 -7.01 -5.55
N VAL A 99 -4.99 -5.75 -5.36
CA VAL A 99 -5.82 -4.57 -5.69
C VAL A 99 -5.79 -4.37 -7.20
N PHE A 100 -6.95 -4.47 -7.84
CA PHE A 100 -7.08 -4.46 -9.30
C PHE A 100 -7.91 -3.26 -9.82
N PRO A 101 -7.74 -2.87 -11.09
CA PRO A 101 -8.55 -1.81 -11.70
C PRO A 101 -10.05 -2.13 -11.65
N GLY A 102 -10.87 -1.18 -11.20
CA GLY A 102 -12.32 -1.38 -11.02
C GLY A 102 -12.73 -1.90 -9.64
N ALA A 103 -11.79 -2.29 -8.77
CA ALA A 103 -12.13 -2.83 -7.46
C ALA A 103 -12.83 -1.80 -6.56
N VAL A 104 -13.75 -2.29 -5.73
CA VAL A 104 -14.28 -1.56 -4.56
C VAL A 104 -13.41 -1.89 -3.36
N VAL A 105 -12.69 -0.89 -2.87
CA VAL A 105 -11.74 -1.03 -1.76
C VAL A 105 -12.21 -0.22 -0.56
N VAL A 106 -12.18 -0.84 0.61
CA VAL A 106 -12.30 -0.15 1.88
C VAL A 106 -10.93 -0.01 2.53
N GLU A 107 -10.59 1.18 3.01
CA GLU A 107 -9.44 1.38 3.90
C GLU A 107 -9.88 1.96 5.23
N ALA A 108 -9.18 1.64 6.32
CA ALA A 108 -9.40 2.28 7.60
C ALA A 108 -8.09 2.62 8.29
N GLY A 109 -8.02 3.84 8.84
CA GLY A 109 -6.75 4.46 9.25
C GLY A 109 -6.12 5.24 8.10
N VAL A 110 -6.85 6.26 7.62
CA VAL A 110 -6.42 7.07 6.46
C VAL A 110 -5.17 7.88 6.78
N GLY A 111 -5.10 8.40 8.02
CA GLY A 111 -3.96 9.15 8.51
C GLY A 111 -3.66 10.36 7.64
N SER A 112 -2.59 10.29 6.85
CA SER A 112 -2.18 11.40 5.96
C SER A 112 -2.51 11.16 4.48
N GLY A 113 -3.27 10.11 4.14
CA GLY A 113 -3.67 9.78 2.76
C GLY A 113 -2.58 9.10 1.92
N ALA A 114 -1.50 8.62 2.56
CA ALA A 114 -0.36 8.03 1.85
C ALA A 114 -0.76 6.78 1.07
N LEU A 115 -1.42 5.83 1.75
CA LEU A 115 -1.88 4.58 1.17
C LEU A 115 -3.03 4.82 0.19
N SER A 116 -3.94 5.74 0.52
CA SER A 116 -5.08 6.10 -0.32
C SER A 116 -4.63 6.51 -1.74
N LEU A 117 -3.52 7.26 -1.87
CA LEU A 117 -2.94 7.60 -3.18
C LEU A 117 -2.51 6.37 -4.01
N TRP A 118 -1.97 5.34 -3.36
CA TRP A 118 -1.58 4.10 -4.02
C TRP A 118 -2.79 3.27 -4.43
N LEU A 119 -3.80 3.19 -3.55
CA LEU A 119 -5.06 2.50 -3.81
C LEU A 119 -5.82 3.16 -4.97
N LEU A 120 -6.00 4.48 -4.94
CA LEU A 120 -6.65 5.25 -6.00
C LEU A 120 -5.97 5.08 -7.36
N ARG A 121 -4.64 4.99 -7.37
CA ARG A 121 -3.88 4.70 -8.57
C ARG A 121 -4.17 3.28 -9.09
N ALA A 122 -4.18 2.29 -8.21
CA ALA A 122 -4.32 0.89 -8.59
C ALA A 122 -5.73 0.56 -9.09
N ILE A 123 -6.77 1.07 -8.41
CA ILE A 123 -8.17 0.82 -8.77
C ILE A 123 -8.61 1.60 -10.02
N GLY A 124 -7.88 2.64 -10.41
CA GLY A 124 -8.20 3.44 -11.59
C GLY A 124 -9.52 4.23 -11.45
N PRO A 125 -10.01 4.85 -12.52
CA PRO A 125 -11.20 5.71 -12.48
C PRO A 125 -12.52 4.97 -12.31
N SER A 126 -12.57 3.67 -12.66
CA SER A 126 -13.77 2.83 -12.54
C SER A 126 -13.89 2.12 -11.19
N GLY A 127 -12.83 2.07 -10.39
CA GLY A 127 -12.89 1.52 -9.03
C GLY A 127 -13.34 2.58 -8.03
N ARG A 128 -13.66 2.14 -6.81
CA ARG A 128 -14.13 3.02 -5.73
C ARG A 128 -13.29 2.78 -4.47
N LEU A 129 -12.84 3.86 -3.83
CA LEU A 129 -12.18 3.80 -2.53
C LEU A 129 -13.07 4.44 -1.46
N ILE A 130 -13.38 3.69 -0.40
CA ILE A 130 -14.14 4.15 0.75
C ILE A 130 -13.23 4.08 1.98
N SER A 131 -12.91 5.23 2.52
CA SER A 131 -11.90 5.39 3.55
C SER A 131 -12.54 5.79 4.88
N PHE A 132 -12.17 5.14 5.97
CA PHE A 132 -12.69 5.43 7.31
C PHE A 132 -11.62 6.04 8.19
N GLU A 133 -11.90 7.22 8.74
CA GLU A 133 -11.01 7.94 9.66
C GLU A 133 -11.81 8.49 10.84
N ARG A 134 -11.38 8.16 12.06
CA ARG A 134 -12.07 8.58 13.28
C ARG A 134 -11.84 10.05 13.60
N ARG A 135 -10.70 10.59 13.17
CA ARG A 135 -10.23 11.93 13.53
C ARG A 135 -10.48 12.90 12.39
N PRO A 136 -11.45 13.84 12.51
CA PRO A 136 -11.80 14.76 11.44
C PRO A 136 -10.60 15.53 10.88
N GLU A 137 -9.67 15.94 11.74
CA GLU A 137 -8.46 16.66 11.34
C GLU A 137 -7.52 15.82 10.47
N PHE A 138 -7.47 14.50 10.67
CA PHE A 138 -6.70 13.59 9.82
C PHE A 138 -7.38 13.38 8.48
N ALA A 139 -8.72 13.29 8.47
CA ALA A 139 -9.48 13.24 7.23
C ALA A 139 -9.26 14.51 6.38
N GLU A 140 -9.20 15.69 7.00
CA GLU A 140 -8.89 16.95 6.30
C GLU A 140 -7.46 16.95 5.72
N VAL A 141 -6.46 16.52 6.50
CA VAL A 141 -5.08 16.39 6.02
C VAL A 141 -4.98 15.41 4.85
N ALA A 142 -5.64 14.26 4.95
CA ALA A 142 -5.67 13.27 3.88
C ALA A 142 -6.29 13.84 2.59
N ARG A 143 -7.45 14.50 2.69
CA ARG A 143 -8.09 15.17 1.52
C ARG A 143 -7.14 16.17 0.88
N ALA A 144 -6.57 17.08 1.68
CA ALA A 144 -5.65 18.09 1.16
C ALA A 144 -4.42 17.47 0.47
N ASN A 145 -3.84 16.42 1.03
CA ASN A 145 -2.70 15.73 0.44
C ASN A 145 -3.07 15.00 -0.87
N VAL A 146 -4.21 14.31 -0.90
CA VAL A 146 -4.67 13.62 -2.10
C VAL A 146 -5.00 14.61 -3.21
N ASP A 147 -5.72 15.68 -2.90
CA ASP A 147 -6.05 16.77 -3.83
C ASP A 147 -4.77 17.43 -4.37
N THR A 148 -3.78 17.67 -3.51
CA THR A 148 -2.49 18.24 -3.92
C THR A 148 -1.75 17.33 -4.90
N TYR A 149 -1.87 16.00 -4.77
CA TYR A 149 -1.23 15.07 -5.69
C TYR A 149 -2.01 14.89 -6.99
N ALA A 150 -3.33 14.75 -6.88
CA ALA A 150 -4.23 14.46 -7.99
C ALA A 150 -4.53 15.72 -8.83
N GLY A 151 -4.39 16.91 -8.25
CA GLY A 151 -4.79 18.18 -8.85
C GLY A 151 -6.29 18.49 -8.72
N GLU A 152 -7.06 17.57 -8.15
CA GLU A 152 -8.51 17.64 -7.95
C GLU A 152 -8.91 16.66 -6.84
N SER A 153 -10.12 16.81 -6.30
CA SER A 153 -10.71 15.79 -5.44
C SER A 153 -11.19 14.60 -6.29
N PRO A 154 -10.63 13.38 -6.11
CA PRO A 154 -11.04 12.23 -6.90
C PRO A 154 -12.51 11.89 -6.65
N SER A 155 -13.33 11.87 -7.72
CA SER A 155 -14.76 11.57 -7.62
C SER A 155 -15.08 10.15 -7.16
N ASN A 156 -14.11 9.24 -7.27
CA ASN A 156 -14.22 7.85 -6.89
C ASN A 156 -13.62 7.54 -5.51
N TRP A 157 -13.38 8.58 -4.71
CA TRP A 157 -12.89 8.48 -3.35
C TRP A 157 -13.85 9.15 -2.38
N GLU A 158 -14.16 8.45 -1.29
CA GLU A 158 -14.99 8.95 -0.21
C GLU A 158 -14.28 8.73 1.13
N ILE A 159 -14.30 9.73 2.02
CA ILE A 159 -13.86 9.56 3.40
C ILE A 159 -15.06 9.70 4.34
N VAL A 160 -15.40 8.62 5.02
CA VAL A 160 -16.38 8.56 6.11
C VAL A 160 -15.66 8.89 7.42
N VAL A 161 -16.09 9.97 8.08
CA VAL A 161 -15.54 10.37 9.37
C VAL A 161 -16.30 9.62 10.47
N GLY A 162 -15.65 8.62 11.08
CA GLY A 162 -16.28 7.75 12.06
C GLY A 162 -15.46 6.51 12.38
N ASP A 163 -15.95 5.72 13.33
CA ASP A 163 -15.39 4.41 13.62
C ASP A 163 -15.80 3.41 12.52
N LEU A 164 -14.86 2.58 12.06
CA LEU A 164 -15.11 1.60 11.00
C LEU A 164 -16.17 0.58 11.44
N GLY A 165 -16.11 0.13 12.69
CA GLY A 165 -17.03 -0.87 13.24
C GLY A 165 -18.49 -0.42 13.15
N ASP A 166 -18.73 0.86 13.43
CA ASP A 166 -20.07 1.45 13.43
C ASP A 166 -20.52 1.89 12.04
N ALA A 167 -19.62 2.48 11.24
CA ALA A 167 -19.99 3.15 10.00
C ALA A 167 -20.03 2.20 8.80
N LEU A 168 -19.14 1.20 8.73
CA LEU A 168 -19.04 0.30 7.57
C LEU A 168 -20.36 -0.40 7.22
N PRO A 169 -21.14 -0.95 8.18
CA PRO A 169 -22.40 -1.65 7.88
C PRO A 169 -23.46 -0.78 7.19
N THR A 170 -23.34 0.55 7.27
CA THR A 170 -24.29 1.49 6.63
C THR A 170 -23.71 2.17 5.39
N ALA A 171 -22.40 2.11 5.20
CA ALA A 171 -21.71 2.74 4.09
C ALA A 171 -21.72 1.88 2.81
N VAL A 172 -21.83 0.55 2.98
CA VAL A 172 -21.79 -0.42 1.89
C VAL A 172 -22.81 -1.54 2.08
N GLU A 173 -23.25 -2.11 0.96
CA GLU A 173 -24.08 -3.32 1.01
C GLU A 173 -23.23 -4.54 1.40
N PRO A 174 -23.78 -5.53 2.12
CA PRO A 174 -23.09 -6.77 2.42
C PRO A 174 -22.59 -7.48 1.15
N GLY A 175 -21.37 -8.00 1.19
CA GLY A 175 -20.76 -8.71 0.05
C GLY A 175 -20.38 -7.85 -1.15
N SER A 176 -20.41 -6.51 -1.03
CA SER A 176 -20.14 -5.58 -2.14
C SER A 176 -18.70 -5.06 -2.22
N VAL A 177 -17.86 -5.36 -1.23
CA VAL A 177 -16.46 -4.89 -1.17
C VAL A 177 -15.51 -5.98 -1.64
N ASP A 178 -14.59 -5.64 -2.55
CA ASP A 178 -13.60 -6.58 -3.07
C ASP A 178 -12.44 -6.78 -2.10
N ARG A 179 -11.93 -5.67 -1.54
CA ARG A 179 -10.71 -5.62 -0.72
C ARG A 179 -10.89 -4.69 0.49
N VAL A 180 -10.35 -5.10 1.63
CA VAL A 180 -10.30 -4.28 2.85
C VAL A 180 -8.85 -4.18 3.32
N VAL A 181 -8.37 -2.95 3.56
CA VAL A 181 -7.04 -2.69 4.13
C VAL A 181 -7.15 -1.94 5.45
N LEU A 182 -6.61 -2.51 6.52
CA LEU A 182 -6.69 -1.97 7.88
C LEU A 182 -5.30 -1.54 8.37
N ASP A 183 -5.08 -0.25 8.57
CA ASP A 183 -3.89 0.33 9.22
C ASP A 183 -4.31 1.03 10.52
N MET A 184 -4.54 0.23 11.56
CA MET A 184 -5.04 0.72 12.84
C MET A 184 -4.53 -0.10 14.02
N LEU A 185 -4.71 0.42 15.23
CA LEU A 185 -4.19 -0.21 16.45
C LEU A 185 -4.86 -1.54 16.80
N ALA A 186 -6.16 -1.67 16.51
CA ALA A 186 -6.99 -2.79 16.93
C ALA A 186 -7.88 -3.35 15.80
N PRO A 187 -7.30 -3.83 14.69
CA PRO A 187 -8.08 -4.28 13.54
C PRO A 187 -8.98 -5.49 13.85
N TRP A 188 -8.67 -6.28 14.88
CA TRP A 188 -9.52 -7.38 15.35
C TRP A 188 -10.92 -6.93 15.80
N GLU A 189 -11.11 -5.66 16.16
CA GLU A 189 -12.43 -5.13 16.58
C GLU A 189 -13.38 -4.93 15.40
N CYS A 190 -12.86 -4.96 14.17
CA CYS A 190 -13.64 -4.70 12.96
C CYS A 190 -13.75 -5.93 12.03
N ILE A 191 -13.12 -7.06 12.36
CA ILE A 191 -13.06 -8.22 11.45
C ILE A 191 -14.46 -8.77 11.12
N ASP A 192 -15.39 -8.74 12.06
CA ASP A 192 -16.75 -9.24 11.83
C ASP A 192 -17.50 -8.39 10.79
N VAL A 193 -17.53 -7.06 10.97
CA VAL A 193 -18.19 -6.16 10.00
C VAL A 193 -17.47 -6.15 8.65
N VAL A 194 -16.15 -6.38 8.65
CA VAL A 194 -15.35 -6.56 7.43
C VAL A 194 -15.73 -7.85 6.71
N ALA A 195 -15.99 -8.94 7.44
CA ALA A 195 -16.42 -10.21 6.86
C ALA A 195 -17.80 -10.11 6.21
N ASP A 196 -18.68 -9.26 6.74
CA ASP A 196 -20.01 -8.98 6.18
C ASP A 196 -19.93 -8.11 4.91
N ALA A 197 -19.06 -7.11 4.90
CA ALA A 197 -18.88 -6.23 3.75
C ALA A 197 -18.18 -6.92 2.56
N LEU A 198 -17.25 -7.84 2.83
CA LEU A 198 -16.45 -8.50 1.80
C LEU A 198 -17.26 -9.49 0.95
N THR A 199 -17.07 -9.41 -0.36
CA THR A 199 -17.53 -10.44 -1.31
C THR A 199 -16.87 -11.80 -1.00
N PRO A 200 -17.53 -12.96 -1.25
CA PRO A 200 -16.88 -14.25 -1.16
C PRO A 200 -15.58 -14.32 -1.96
N GLY A 201 -14.49 -14.70 -1.31
CA GLY A 201 -13.16 -14.73 -1.90
C GLY A 201 -12.41 -13.40 -1.91
N GLY A 202 -13.03 -12.31 -1.45
CA GLY A 202 -12.42 -11.01 -1.21
C GLY A 202 -11.31 -11.07 -0.14
N VAL A 203 -10.46 -10.06 -0.08
CA VAL A 203 -9.25 -10.07 0.77
C VAL A 203 -9.38 -9.03 1.87
N VAL A 204 -9.12 -9.44 3.11
CA VAL A 204 -8.77 -8.51 4.20
C VAL A 204 -7.26 -8.53 4.37
N LEU A 205 -6.66 -7.36 4.46
CA LEU A 205 -5.26 -7.17 4.81
C LEU A 205 -5.14 -6.22 6.00
N CYS A 206 -4.39 -6.64 7.02
CA CYS A 206 -4.07 -5.87 8.21
C CYS A 206 -2.59 -5.50 8.20
N TYR A 207 -2.29 -4.21 8.33
CA TYR A 207 -0.94 -3.69 8.56
C TYR A 207 -0.80 -3.37 10.05
N VAL A 208 0.12 -4.05 10.73
CA VAL A 208 0.28 -3.95 12.19
C VAL A 208 1.74 -3.79 12.61
N ALA A 209 2.02 -2.95 13.60
CA ALA A 209 3.40 -2.60 13.95
C ALA A 209 4.08 -3.66 14.84
N THR A 210 3.33 -4.36 15.69
CA THR A 210 3.92 -5.26 16.70
C THR A 210 3.60 -6.74 16.44
N ALA A 211 4.50 -7.61 16.88
CA ALA A 211 4.27 -9.06 16.83
C ALA A 211 3.07 -9.49 17.70
N THR A 212 2.76 -8.75 18.77
CA THR A 212 1.57 -9.01 19.59
C THR A 212 0.27 -8.67 18.86
N GLN A 213 0.24 -7.57 18.11
CA GLN A 213 -0.88 -7.26 17.22
C GLN A 213 -1.01 -8.32 16.13
N LEU A 214 0.11 -8.70 15.49
CA LEU A 214 0.13 -9.74 14.47
C LEU A 214 -0.48 -11.06 14.97
N SER A 215 0.00 -11.55 16.12
CA SER A 215 -0.52 -12.76 16.75
C SER A 215 -2.01 -12.64 17.06
N ARG A 216 -2.44 -11.53 17.66
CA ARG A 216 -3.85 -11.33 18.03
C ARG A 216 -4.78 -11.32 16.82
N VAL A 217 -4.40 -10.64 15.73
CA VAL A 217 -5.20 -10.63 14.49
C VAL A 217 -5.28 -12.01 13.88
N ALA A 218 -4.14 -12.71 13.79
CA ALA A 218 -4.08 -14.06 13.22
C ALA A 218 -5.03 -15.01 13.96
N GLU A 219 -4.94 -15.06 15.30
CA GLU A 219 -5.82 -15.91 16.09
C GLU A 219 -7.27 -15.47 15.95
N TYR A 220 -7.58 -14.17 16.01
CA TYR A 220 -8.95 -13.70 15.87
C TYR A 220 -9.57 -14.17 14.54
N ILE A 221 -8.87 -13.95 13.42
CA ILE A 221 -9.33 -14.39 12.09
C ILE A 221 -9.57 -15.91 12.06
N ARG A 222 -8.67 -16.73 12.63
CA ARG A 222 -8.89 -18.18 12.72
C ARG A 222 -10.14 -18.54 13.52
N HIS A 223 -10.36 -17.89 14.66
CA HIS A 223 -11.50 -18.17 15.53
C HIS A 223 -12.84 -17.84 14.88
N THR A 224 -12.89 -16.85 13.99
CA THR A 224 -14.13 -16.54 13.25
C THR A 224 -14.60 -17.70 12.38
N GLY A 225 -13.66 -18.49 11.82
CA GLY A 225 -13.98 -19.50 10.80
C GLY A 225 -14.53 -18.91 9.49
N LEU A 226 -14.49 -17.58 9.31
CA LEU A 226 -15.05 -16.87 8.15
C LEU A 226 -14.03 -16.64 7.03
N PHE A 227 -12.76 -16.90 7.30
CA PHE A 227 -11.64 -16.64 6.40
C PHE A 227 -10.76 -17.89 6.21
N THR A 228 -9.91 -17.86 5.20
CA THR A 228 -8.82 -18.82 5.04
C THR A 228 -7.80 -18.69 6.18
N GLU A 229 -6.90 -19.67 6.29
CA GLU A 229 -5.72 -19.53 7.15
C GLU A 229 -4.98 -18.22 6.81
N PRO A 230 -4.68 -17.37 7.80
CA PRO A 230 -3.97 -16.12 7.54
C PRO A 230 -2.52 -16.36 7.11
N ASP A 231 -2.10 -15.64 6.07
CA ASP A 231 -0.70 -15.51 5.69
C ASP A 231 -0.13 -14.23 6.32
N ALA A 232 1.16 -14.24 6.66
CA ALA A 232 1.84 -13.07 7.22
C ALA A 232 3.29 -12.96 6.77
N ASN A 233 3.75 -11.73 6.55
CA ASN A 233 5.14 -11.43 6.24
C ASN A 233 5.58 -10.05 6.76
N GLU A 234 6.87 -9.79 6.68
CA GLU A 234 7.46 -8.46 6.75
C GLU A 234 8.50 -8.32 5.62
N THR A 235 8.75 -7.08 5.19
CA THR A 235 9.70 -6.81 4.10
C THR A 235 10.78 -5.82 4.55
N MET A 236 12.04 -6.22 4.37
CA MET A 236 13.21 -5.37 4.60
C MET A 236 13.81 -4.89 3.28
N VAL A 237 14.02 -3.58 3.15
CA VAL A 237 14.67 -2.97 1.97
C VAL A 237 16.01 -2.38 2.40
N ARG A 238 17.11 -2.90 1.85
CA ARG A 238 18.47 -2.43 2.12
C ARG A 238 19.06 -1.76 0.89
N GLY A 239 19.38 -0.48 1.02
CA GLY A 239 20.06 0.29 -0.02
C GLY A 239 21.49 -0.20 -0.26
N TRP A 240 22.03 0.16 -1.42
CA TRP A 240 23.38 -0.15 -1.83
C TRP A 240 24.09 1.12 -2.26
N HIS A 241 25.30 1.31 -1.76
CA HIS A 241 26.26 2.25 -2.29
C HIS A 241 26.93 1.61 -3.51
N VAL A 242 26.80 2.26 -4.66
CA VAL A 242 27.31 1.76 -5.95
C VAL A 242 28.14 2.86 -6.60
N GLU A 243 29.37 3.03 -6.13
CA GLU A 243 30.29 4.07 -6.62
C GLU A 243 31.67 3.46 -6.93
N GLY A 244 32.01 3.34 -8.21
CA GLY A 244 33.30 2.78 -8.64
C GLY A 244 33.55 1.38 -8.07
N LEU A 245 34.64 1.22 -7.30
CA LEU A 245 34.98 -0.02 -6.60
C LEU A 245 34.25 -0.18 -5.25
N ALA A 246 33.64 0.89 -4.74
CA ALA A 246 32.87 0.87 -3.50
C ALA A 246 31.44 0.41 -3.80
N VAL A 247 31.29 -0.89 -4.06
CA VAL A 247 29.99 -1.55 -4.24
C VAL A 247 29.68 -2.37 -3.00
N ARG A 248 28.78 -1.87 -2.15
CA ARG A 248 28.43 -2.51 -0.88
C ARG A 248 27.05 -2.06 -0.40
N PRO A 249 26.43 -2.79 0.54
CA PRO A 249 25.24 -2.31 1.22
C PRO A 249 25.48 -1.00 1.97
N ASP A 250 24.41 -0.22 2.12
CA ASP A 250 24.41 0.94 3.01
C ASP A 250 24.62 0.51 4.47
N HIS A 251 25.34 1.35 5.22
CA HIS A 251 25.66 1.07 6.62
C HIS A 251 24.45 1.20 7.56
N ARG A 252 23.40 1.91 7.12
CA ARG A 252 22.17 2.12 7.88
C ARG A 252 20.98 1.79 7.00
N MET A 253 19.96 1.19 7.61
CA MET A 253 18.68 0.93 6.97
C MET A 253 17.55 1.06 7.98
N ILE A 254 16.34 1.21 7.47
CA ILE A 254 15.13 1.07 8.28
C ILE A 254 14.91 -0.44 8.45
N ALA A 255 15.03 -0.92 9.69
CA ALA A 255 14.95 -2.34 10.00
C ALA A 255 13.50 -2.86 10.09
N HIS A 256 12.56 -2.01 10.51
CA HIS A 256 11.16 -2.40 10.69
C HIS A 256 10.22 -1.24 10.40
N THR A 257 9.02 -1.56 9.92
CA THR A 257 7.90 -0.61 9.77
C THR A 257 6.61 -1.24 10.30
N GLY A 258 6.28 -2.43 9.80
CA GLY A 258 5.13 -3.21 10.22
C GLY A 258 5.10 -4.59 9.54
N PHE A 259 4.25 -5.45 10.07
CA PHE A 259 3.89 -6.73 9.48
C PHE A 259 2.66 -6.57 8.61
N LEU A 260 2.60 -7.36 7.55
CA LEU A 260 1.39 -7.56 6.75
C LEU A 260 0.81 -8.92 7.12
N LEU A 261 -0.50 -8.96 7.35
CA LEU A 261 -1.26 -10.19 7.49
C LEU A 261 -2.50 -10.10 6.62
N TRP A 262 -2.79 -11.14 5.86
CA TRP A 262 -3.99 -11.16 5.02
C TRP A 262 -4.66 -12.51 5.02
N ALA A 263 -5.95 -12.51 4.72
CA ALA A 263 -6.75 -13.71 4.57
C ALA A 263 -7.89 -13.47 3.57
N ARG A 264 -8.40 -14.55 3.00
CA ARG A 264 -9.51 -14.49 2.03
C ARG A 264 -10.82 -14.87 2.68
N ARG A 265 -11.87 -14.12 2.38
CA ARG A 265 -13.23 -14.37 2.83
C ARG A 265 -13.74 -15.70 2.27
N LEU A 266 -14.24 -16.59 3.12
CA LEU A 266 -14.90 -17.82 2.68
C LEU A 266 -16.31 -17.53 2.15
N ALA A 267 -16.88 -18.46 1.38
CA ALA A 267 -18.29 -18.34 0.99
C ALA A 267 -19.20 -18.55 2.22
N PRO A 268 -20.43 -17.98 2.24
CA PRO A 268 -21.41 -18.25 3.28
C PRO A 268 -21.63 -19.76 3.49
N GLY A 269 -21.52 -20.22 4.74
CA GLY A 269 -21.68 -21.63 5.10
C GLY A 269 -20.51 -22.55 4.69
N ALA A 270 -19.47 -22.04 4.04
CA ALA A 270 -18.30 -22.83 3.71
C ALA A 270 -17.47 -23.12 4.98
N VAL A 271 -17.07 -24.38 5.13
CA VAL A 271 -16.12 -24.81 6.15
C VAL A 271 -14.77 -25.02 5.46
N PRO A 272 -13.69 -24.37 5.90
CA PRO A 272 -12.39 -24.59 5.29
C PRO A 272 -11.97 -26.06 5.48
N PRO A 273 -11.30 -26.68 4.50
CA PRO A 273 -10.79 -28.03 4.67
C PRO A 273 -9.88 -28.09 5.89
N GLU A 274 -10.03 -29.13 6.72
CA GLU A 274 -9.03 -29.42 7.72
C GLU A 274 -7.69 -29.66 7.03
N VAL A 275 -6.79 -28.68 7.14
CA VAL A 275 -5.40 -28.89 6.78
C VAL A 275 -4.88 -29.86 7.83
N LYS A 276 -4.89 -31.16 7.50
CA LYS A 276 -4.15 -32.18 8.25
C LYS A 276 -2.69 -31.74 8.20
N ARG A 277 -2.27 -30.93 9.17
CA ARG A 277 -0.87 -30.75 9.50
C ARG A 277 -0.38 -32.18 9.64
N ARG A 278 0.51 -32.62 8.74
CA ARG A 278 1.32 -33.82 9.02
C ARG A 278 1.74 -33.60 10.45
N ALA A 279 1.45 -34.55 11.35
CA ALA A 279 1.88 -34.46 12.72
C ALA A 279 3.40 -34.26 12.71
N SER A 280 3.86 -33.01 12.66
CA SER A 280 5.01 -32.60 13.39
C SER A 280 4.59 -32.89 14.82
N LYS A 281 5.43 -33.62 15.56
CA LYS A 281 5.22 -33.89 16.98
C LYS A 281 5.32 -32.56 17.73
N SER A 282 4.30 -31.72 17.62
CA SER A 282 4.27 -30.36 18.11
C SER A 282 2.86 -29.76 18.02
N SER A 283 1.87 -30.46 18.57
CA SER A 283 0.77 -29.75 19.22
C SER A 283 1.36 -29.24 20.53
N TYR A 284 1.86 -28.01 20.51
CA TYR A 284 2.63 -27.47 21.62
C TYR A 284 1.70 -27.18 22.81
N GLY A 285 2.06 -27.66 24.00
CA GLY A 285 1.46 -27.29 25.28
C GLY A 285 2.22 -26.13 25.92
N ASP A 286 1.73 -25.60 27.05
CA ASP A 286 2.31 -24.42 27.72
C ASP A 286 3.80 -24.57 28.11
N GLU A 287 4.32 -25.80 28.20
CA GLU A 287 5.74 -26.11 28.46
C GLU A 287 6.68 -25.81 27.26
N ASP A 288 6.16 -25.78 26.03
CA ASP A 288 6.97 -25.61 24.81
C ASP A 288 7.42 -24.16 24.58
N VAL A 289 6.79 -23.22 25.28
CA VAL A 289 7.16 -21.79 25.30
C VAL A 289 8.52 -21.58 26.01
N GLU A 290 8.94 -22.49 26.88
CA GLU A 290 10.19 -22.40 27.65
C GLU A 290 11.42 -22.96 26.92
N LEU A 291 11.25 -23.71 25.82
CA LEU A 291 12.34 -24.35 25.07
C LEU A 291 13.04 -23.44 24.02
N TRP A 292 12.70 -22.15 23.98
CA TRP A 292 13.10 -21.17 22.94
C TRP A 292 14.59 -20.71 22.98
N THR A 293 15.54 -21.59 23.31
CA THR A 293 17.01 -21.40 23.11
C THR A 293 17.73 -22.76 22.90
N PRO A 294 18.82 -22.86 22.10
CA PRO A 294 18.98 -22.59 20.67
C PRO A 294 19.60 -23.79 19.88
N GLY A 295 19.37 -23.86 18.56
CA GLY A 295 20.30 -24.46 17.59
C GLY A 295 19.87 -25.75 16.85
N ALA A 296 19.46 -25.61 15.59
CA ALA A 296 20.10 -26.25 14.41
C ALA A 296 19.16 -26.21 13.19
N VAL A 297 19.62 -25.53 12.14
CA VAL A 297 18.97 -25.36 10.83
C VAL A 297 19.42 -26.48 9.88
N GLY A 298 18.57 -26.84 8.92
CA GLY A 298 18.98 -27.53 7.69
C GLY A 298 18.02 -27.25 6.53
N ASP A 299 18.51 -26.63 5.46
CA ASP A 299 17.73 -26.28 4.27
C ASP A 299 17.41 -27.50 3.38
N ARG A 300 16.20 -27.50 2.79
CA ARG A 300 15.78 -28.48 1.78
C ARG A 300 15.78 -27.86 0.38
N GLN A 301 16.50 -28.50 -0.55
CA GLN A 301 16.42 -28.17 -1.98
C GLN A 301 15.17 -28.78 -2.64
N ILE A 302 14.51 -27.99 -3.49
CA ILE A 302 13.33 -28.39 -4.25
C ILE A 302 13.78 -29.09 -5.55
N THR A 303 13.23 -30.27 -5.81
CA THR A 303 13.55 -31.05 -7.02
C THR A 303 12.83 -30.52 -8.27
N ASP A 304 13.45 -30.66 -9.44
CA ASP A 304 12.92 -30.21 -10.75
C ASP A 304 11.53 -30.74 -11.08
N LYS A 305 11.19 -31.94 -10.58
CA LYS A 305 9.84 -32.52 -10.74
C LYS A 305 8.77 -31.69 -10.01
N ASN A 306 9.09 -31.18 -8.83
CA ASN A 306 8.20 -30.32 -8.05
C ASN A 306 8.08 -28.94 -8.71
N LEU A 307 9.16 -28.43 -9.29
CA LEU A 307 9.14 -27.20 -10.06
C LEU A 307 8.24 -27.32 -11.31
N ARG A 308 8.39 -28.40 -12.10
CA ARG A 308 7.54 -28.68 -13.28
C ARG A 308 6.07 -28.85 -12.92
N LYS A 309 5.77 -29.51 -11.79
CA LYS A 309 4.40 -29.64 -11.28
C LYS A 309 3.80 -28.26 -10.95
N ARG A 310 4.55 -27.41 -10.24
CA ARG A 310 4.13 -26.05 -9.91
C ARG A 310 3.88 -25.19 -11.14
N VAL A 311 4.73 -25.31 -12.17
CA VAL A 311 4.53 -24.63 -13.46
C VAL A 311 3.23 -25.07 -14.14
N ARG A 312 2.96 -26.39 -14.19
CA ARG A 312 1.70 -26.92 -14.78
C ARG A 312 0.46 -26.46 -14.00
N GLU A 313 0.55 -26.43 -12.68
CA GLU A 313 -0.54 -25.94 -11.83
C GLU A 313 -0.78 -24.43 -12.02
N ALA A 314 0.29 -23.64 -12.12
CA ALA A 314 0.21 -22.20 -12.43
C ALA A 314 -0.42 -21.94 -13.80
N GLN A 315 -0.05 -22.71 -14.84
CA GLN A 315 -0.65 -22.60 -16.17
C GLN A 315 -2.14 -22.96 -16.18
N LYS A 316 -2.52 -24.04 -15.49
CA LYS A 316 -3.92 -24.45 -15.36
C LYS A 316 -4.75 -23.40 -14.60
N ALA A 317 -4.18 -22.78 -13.57
CA ALA A 317 -4.82 -21.68 -12.85
C ALA A 317 -5.02 -20.45 -13.75
N ALA A 318 -4.02 -20.12 -14.57
CA ALA A 318 -4.11 -19.02 -15.54
C ALA A 318 -5.16 -19.28 -16.64
N ASP A 319 -5.32 -20.52 -17.10
CA ASP A 319 -6.38 -20.91 -18.05
C ASP A 319 -7.77 -20.79 -17.41
N GLY A 320 -7.93 -21.25 -16.17
CA GLY A 320 -9.17 -21.11 -15.41
C GLY A 320 -9.56 -19.65 -15.17
N ALA A 321 -8.59 -18.79 -14.85
CA ALA A 321 -8.82 -17.35 -14.70
C ALA A 321 -9.29 -16.69 -16.01
N ARG A 322 -8.76 -17.11 -17.17
CA ARG A 322 -9.18 -16.61 -18.48
C ARG A 322 -10.62 -17.01 -18.84
N ILE A 323 -11.01 -18.25 -18.53
CA ILE A 323 -12.39 -18.70 -18.74
C ILE A 323 -13.34 -17.92 -17.84
N ALA A 324 -13.02 -17.76 -16.55
CA ALA A 324 -13.84 -17.00 -15.62
C ALA A 324 -13.98 -15.51 -16.00
N ALA A 325 -12.97 -14.91 -16.62
CA ALA A 325 -13.05 -13.54 -17.12
C ALA A 325 -13.94 -13.44 -18.38
N ALA A 326 -13.90 -14.44 -19.27
CA ALA A 326 -14.72 -14.49 -20.47
C ALA A 326 -16.21 -14.72 -20.16
N ASP A 327 -16.52 -15.60 -19.21
CA ASP A 327 -17.90 -15.85 -18.77
C ASP A 327 -18.52 -14.59 -18.12
N ARG A 328 -17.77 -13.86 -17.28
CA ARG A 328 -18.24 -12.59 -16.70
C ARG A 328 -18.51 -11.51 -17.75
N ALA A 329 -17.77 -11.51 -18.84
CA ALA A 329 -18.00 -10.58 -19.96
C ALA A 329 -19.21 -10.99 -20.82
N ALA A 330 -19.68 -12.24 -20.74
CA ALA A 330 -20.85 -12.74 -21.47
C ALA A 330 -22.16 -12.53 -20.70
N ASP A 331 -22.11 -12.44 -19.36
CA ASP A 331 -23.26 -12.19 -18.48
C ASP A 331 -23.64 -10.70 -18.31
N ASP A 332 -22.92 -9.77 -18.96
CA ASP A 332 -23.28 -8.34 -19.05
C ASP A 332 -23.95 -8.05 -20.41
N PRO A 333 -25.28 -8.20 -20.56
CA PRO A 333 -25.98 -7.72 -21.73
C PRO A 333 -26.08 -6.20 -21.64
N VAL A 334 -25.34 -5.51 -22.51
CA VAL A 334 -25.52 -4.08 -22.79
C VAL A 334 -27.00 -3.77 -23.02
N SER A 335 -27.55 -2.85 -22.23
CA SER A 335 -28.59 -1.89 -22.64
C SER A 335 -28.10 -0.49 -22.30
#